data_AF-A0A7S3PS64-F1
#
_entry.id   AF-A0A7S3PS64-F1
#
_cell.length_a   1.000
_cell.length_b   1.000
_cell.length_c   1.000
_cell.angle_alpha   90.00
_cell.angle_beta   90.00
_cell.angle_gamma   90.00
#
_symmetry.space_group_name_H-M   'P 1'
#
loop_
_entity.id
_entity.type
_entity.pdbx_description
1 polymer ?
#
loop_
_entity_poly.entity_id
_entity_poly.type
_entity_poly.pdbx_seq_one_letter_code
_entity_poly.pdbx_strand_id
1 'polypeptide(L)'
;HPCGQNGYAIEFGDRMCQYFLDNEYRFTVSGQEWSKKVRMCLQNELIPMVKSDDPVECNEIQDFAFESHVTCYVSSGICDLGWFSDGLTLLWLLNTELLSF
;
A
#
# COMPACT_ATOMS: atom_id res chain seq x y z
N HIS A 1 -3.23 -16.98 -5.77
CA HIS A 1 -3.75 -15.71 -5.21
C HIS A 1 -5.18 -15.54 -5.68
N PRO A 2 -6.09 -14.99 -4.85
CA PRO A 2 -7.40 -14.53 -5.33
C PRO A 2 -7.20 -13.72 -6.61
N CYS A 3 -8.03 -13.96 -7.63
CA CYS A 3 -8.03 -13.21 -8.91
C CYS A 3 -6.84 -13.40 -9.86
N GLY A 4 -5.99 -14.41 -9.63
CA GLY A 4 -4.93 -14.78 -10.58
C GLY A 4 -3.77 -13.79 -10.63
N GLN A 5 -2.94 -13.88 -11.68
CA GLN A 5 -1.72 -13.06 -11.84
C GLN A 5 -2.00 -11.59 -12.13
N ASN A 6 -3.10 -11.31 -12.83
CA ASN A 6 -3.55 -9.96 -13.18
C ASN A 6 -4.52 -9.38 -12.14
N GLY A 7 -4.68 -10.08 -11.01
CA GLY A 7 -5.51 -9.61 -9.90
C GLY A 7 -4.79 -8.52 -9.11
N TYR A 8 -5.56 -7.66 -8.45
CA TYR A 8 -5.06 -6.55 -7.64
C TYR A 8 -3.88 -6.94 -6.73
N ALA A 9 -3.99 -8.07 -6.02
CA ALA A 9 -2.97 -8.49 -5.05
C ALA A 9 -1.58 -8.68 -5.65
N ILE A 10 -1.49 -9.12 -6.91
CA ILE A 10 -0.21 -9.44 -7.57
C ILE A 10 0.20 -8.32 -8.51
N GLU A 11 -0.66 -7.95 -9.45
CA GLU A 11 -0.30 -6.98 -10.49
C GLU A 11 -0.05 -5.58 -9.91
N PHE A 12 -0.78 -5.21 -8.85
CA PHE A 12 -0.67 -3.91 -8.22
C PHE A 12 -0.07 -3.98 -6.81
N GLY A 13 -0.70 -4.74 -5.90
CA GLY A 13 -0.35 -4.78 -4.48
C GLY A 13 1.09 -5.24 -4.23
N ASP A 14 1.49 -6.41 -4.73
CA ASP A 14 2.85 -6.92 -4.59
C ASP A 14 3.86 -6.04 -5.33
N ARG A 15 3.58 -5.64 -6.57
CA ARG A 15 4.44 -4.72 -7.35
C ARG A 15 4.76 -3.45 -6.57
N MET A 16 3.73 -2.78 -6.04
CA MET A 16 3.91 -1.56 -5.22
C MET A 16 4.62 -1.87 -3.90
N CYS A 17 4.31 -3.00 -3.26
CA CYS A 17 5.00 -3.42 -2.02
C CYS A 17 6.51 -3.57 -2.23
N GLN A 18 6.92 -4.25 -3.30
CA GLN A 18 8.33 -4.40 -3.66
C GLN A 18 8.95 -3.05 -4.01
N TYR A 19 8.25 -2.20 -4.77
CA TYR A 19 8.75 -0.88 -5.10
C TYR A 19 9.06 -0.01 -3.87
N PHE A 20 8.18 -0.03 -2.86
CA PHE A 20 8.41 0.67 -1.59
C PHE A 20 9.52 0.03 -0.75
N LEU A 21 9.71 -1.31 -0.81
CA LEU A 21 10.84 -2.01 -0.18
C LEU A 21 12.17 -1.59 -0.81
N ASP A 22 12.25 -1.64 -2.14
CA ASP A 22 13.46 -1.33 -2.89
C ASP A 22 13.89 0.13 -2.70
N ASN A 23 12.95 1.01 -2.40
CA ASN A 23 13.18 2.43 -2.17
C ASN A 23 13.10 2.85 -0.68
N GLU A 24 13.04 1.90 0.25
CA GLU A 24 12.89 2.18 1.68
C GLU A 24 14.04 3.07 2.21
N TYR A 25 15.25 2.89 1.66
CA TYR A 25 16.44 3.68 2.01
C TYR A 25 16.31 5.19 1.71
N ARG A 26 15.34 5.61 0.88
CA ARG A 26 15.10 7.03 0.56
C ARG A 26 14.32 7.76 1.64
N PHE A 27 13.68 7.03 2.54
CA PHE A 27 12.98 7.58 3.69
C PHE A 27 13.95 7.78 4.86
N THR A 28 13.66 8.75 5.71
CA THR A 28 14.25 8.87 7.05
C THR A 28 13.90 7.64 7.89
N VAL A 29 14.56 7.43 9.03
CA VAL A 29 14.24 6.30 9.93
C VAL A 29 12.76 6.31 10.32
N SER A 30 12.22 7.47 10.69
CA SER A 30 10.79 7.67 10.97
C SER A 30 9.90 7.40 9.75
N GLY A 31 10.32 7.77 8.55
CA GLY A 31 9.59 7.47 7.31
C GLY A 31 9.58 5.99 6.95
N GLN A 32 10.67 5.27 7.22
CA GLN A 32 10.74 3.82 7.05
C GLN A 32 9.79 3.11 8.01
N GLU A 33 9.75 3.52 9.28
CA GLU A 33 8.79 3.01 10.26
C GLU A 33 7.34 3.27 9.83
N TRP A 34 7.04 4.48 9.34
CA TRP A 34 5.73 4.81 8.80
C TRP A 34 5.37 3.95 7.59
N SER A 35 6.25 3.84 6.59
CA SER A 35 6.04 3.02 5.39
C SER A 35 5.78 1.56 5.75
N LYS A 36 6.54 1.01 6.70
CA LYS A 36 6.31 -0.35 7.22
C LYS A 36 4.95 -0.49 7.88
N LYS A 37 4.52 0.46 8.73
CA LYS A 37 3.19 0.45 9.37
C LYS A 37 2.07 0.45 8.34
N VAL A 38 2.17 1.30 7.32
CA VAL A 38 1.20 1.35 6.21
C VAL A 38 1.13 0.01 5.49
N ARG A 39 2.27 -0.55 5.08
CA ARG A 39 2.31 -1.83 4.35
C ARG A 39 1.73 -2.98 5.16
N MET A 40 2.04 -3.07 6.45
CA MET A 40 1.46 -4.08 7.34
C MET A 40 -0.05 -3.88 7.53
N CYS A 41 -0.51 -2.63 7.70
CA CYS A 41 -1.93 -2.33 7.81
C CYS A 41 -2.70 -2.78 6.56
N LEU A 42 -2.23 -2.40 5.37
CA LEU A 42 -2.87 -2.76 4.09
C LEU A 42 -2.97 -4.28 3.91
N GLN A 43 -1.92 -5.03 4.25
CA GLN A 43 -1.95 -6.49 4.20
C GLN A 43 -2.95 -7.08 5.19
N ASN A 44 -3.05 -6.52 6.40
CA ASN A 44 -3.97 -6.99 7.43
C ASN A 44 -5.43 -6.72 7.08
N GLU A 45 -5.75 -5.57 6.48
CA GLU A 45 -7.11 -5.24 6.03
C GLU A 45 -7.64 -6.27 5.03
N LEU A 46 -6.77 -6.87 4.21
CA LEU A 46 -7.17 -7.87 3.22
C LEU A 46 -7.31 -9.30 3.79
N ILE A 47 -6.83 -9.58 5.00
CA ILE A 47 -6.90 -10.92 5.60
C ILE A 47 -8.34 -11.46 5.66
N PRO A 48 -9.35 -10.71 6.12
CA PRO A 48 -10.73 -11.17 6.17
C PRO A 48 -11.27 -11.56 4.79
N MET A 49 -10.93 -10.81 3.74
CA MET A 49 -11.37 -11.11 2.37
C MET A 49 -10.75 -12.39 1.82
N VAL A 50 -9.48 -12.65 2.13
CA VAL A 50 -8.78 -13.87 1.69
C VAL A 50 -9.23 -15.10 2.46
N LYS A 51 -9.66 -14.93 3.72
CA LYS A 51 -10.11 -16.01 4.61
C LYS A 51 -11.62 -16.27 4.55
N SER A 52 -12.38 -15.43 3.85
CA SER A 52 -13.81 -15.63 3.69
C SER A 52 -14.08 -16.92 2.92
N ASP A 53 -15.04 -17.71 3.41
CA ASP A 53 -15.58 -18.87 2.67
C ASP A 53 -16.59 -18.43 1.60
N ASP A 54 -17.06 -17.18 1.67
CA ASP A 54 -17.95 -16.60 0.67
C ASP A 54 -17.16 -16.22 -0.59
N PRO A 55 -17.73 -16.45 -1.79
CA PRO A 55 -17.11 -15.98 -3.03
C PRO A 55 -17.06 -14.44 -3.03
N VAL A 56 -15.86 -13.89 -3.08
CA VAL A 56 -15.62 -12.45 -3.24
C VAL A 56 -15.22 -12.20 -4.69
N GLU A 57 -15.87 -11.25 -5.35
CA GLU A 57 -15.55 -10.88 -6.73
C GLU A 57 -14.24 -10.08 -6.78
N CYS A 58 -13.55 -10.16 -7.91
CA CYS A 58 -12.21 -9.57 -8.02
C CYS A 58 -12.18 -8.04 -7.94
N ASN A 59 -13.25 -7.39 -8.41
CA ASN A 59 -13.43 -5.96 -8.26
C ASN A 59 -13.69 -5.57 -6.80
N GLU A 60 -14.41 -6.38 -6.02
CA GLU A 60 -14.68 -6.10 -4.61
C GLU A 60 -13.38 -6.13 -3.78
N ILE A 61 -12.49 -7.09 -4.07
CA ILE A 61 -11.16 -7.13 -3.44
C ILE A 61 -10.37 -5.87 -3.78
N GLN A 62 -10.39 -5.45 -5.05
CA GLN A 62 -9.68 -4.26 -5.51
C GLN A 62 -10.22 -2.98 -4.86
N ASP A 63 -11.53 -2.78 -4.88
CA ASP A 63 -12.18 -1.59 -4.35
C ASP A 63 -11.92 -1.44 -2.86
N PHE A 64 -12.13 -2.52 -2.09
CA PHE A 64 -11.83 -2.55 -0.68
C PHE A 64 -10.34 -2.29 -0.38
N ALA A 65 -9.43 -2.88 -1.18
CA ALA A 65 -8.01 -2.65 -1.01
C ALA A 65 -7.65 -1.17 -1.23
N PHE A 66 -8.21 -0.51 -2.24
CA PHE A 66 -8.00 0.92 -2.46
C PHE A 66 -8.59 1.77 -1.33
N GLU A 67 -9.79 1.48 -0.86
CA GLU A 67 -10.42 2.20 0.26
C GLU A 67 -9.60 2.10 1.55
N SER A 68 -8.99 0.95 1.82
CA SER A 68 -8.16 0.72 3.02
C SER A 68 -6.94 1.65 3.11
N HIS A 69 -6.48 2.24 1.99
CA HIS A 69 -5.34 3.15 1.97
C HIS A 69 -5.56 4.38 2.84
N VAL A 70 -6.74 4.99 2.79
CA VAL A 70 -7.03 6.21 3.56
C VAL A 70 -6.86 5.92 5.05
N THR A 71 -7.50 4.85 5.52
CA THR A 71 -7.44 4.45 6.93
C THR A 71 -6.01 4.06 7.34
N CYS A 72 -5.30 3.28 6.53
CA CYS A 72 -3.95 2.84 6.84
C CYS A 72 -2.92 3.99 6.86
N TYR A 73 -3.06 4.97 5.97
CA TYR A 73 -2.16 6.13 5.92
C TYR A 73 -2.38 7.04 7.14
N VAL A 74 -3.64 7.34 7.47
CA VAL A 74 -4.01 8.17 8.62
C VAL A 74 -3.60 7.51 9.92
N SER A 75 -3.96 6.25 10.13
CA SER A 75 -3.65 5.50 11.37
C SER A 75 -2.14 5.26 11.57
N SER A 76 -1.36 5.21 10.48
CA SER A 76 0.09 5.09 10.57
C SER A 76 0.79 6.41 10.90
N GLY A 77 0.07 7.54 10.90
CA GLY A 77 0.62 8.85 11.26
C GLY A 77 1.14 9.67 10.10
N ILE A 78 0.49 9.63 8.92
CA ILE A 78 0.93 10.44 7.76
C ILE A 78 0.98 11.95 8.07
N CYS A 79 0.12 12.44 8.97
CA CYS A 79 0.09 13.85 9.38
C CYS A 79 1.33 14.26 10.19
N ASP A 80 2.00 13.31 10.83
CA ASP A 80 3.20 13.53 11.67
C ASP A 80 4.49 13.36 10.87
N LEU A 81 4.38 12.98 9.59
CA LEU A 81 5.50 12.72 8.71
C LEU A 81 6.23 14.03 8.34
N GLY A 82 7.55 13.99 8.28
CA GLY A 82 8.35 15.14 7.85
C GLY A 82 8.07 15.49 6.38
N TRP A 83 7.24 16.50 6.13
CA TRP A 83 6.78 16.84 4.77
C TRP A 83 7.91 17.17 3.81
N PHE A 84 8.89 17.96 4.26
CA PHE A 84 10.04 18.37 3.43
C PHE A 84 11.11 17.28 3.28
N SER A 85 10.91 16.09 3.87
CA SER A 85 11.73 14.90 3.67
C SER A 85 10.88 13.76 3.11
N ASP A 86 10.21 13.03 3.99
CA ASP A 86 9.50 11.80 3.70
C ASP A 86 8.23 12.04 2.89
N GLY A 87 7.55 13.18 3.09
CA GLY A 87 6.41 13.58 2.26
C GLY A 87 6.80 13.78 0.79
N LEU A 88 7.94 14.42 0.54
CA LEU A 88 8.50 14.56 -0.82
C LEU A 88 8.93 13.20 -1.39
N THR A 89 9.58 12.34 -0.59
CA THR A 89 9.93 10.97 -1.02
C THR A 89 8.68 10.18 -1.40
N LEU A 90 7.63 10.23 -0.59
CA LEU A 90 6.35 9.57 -0.86
C LEU A 90 5.72 10.08 -2.16
N LEU A 91 5.63 11.41 -2.33
CA LEU A 91 5.09 12.01 -3.56
C LEU A 91 5.88 11.60 -4.79
N TRP A 92 7.21 11.57 -4.70
CA TRP A 92 8.08 11.16 -5.79
C TRP A 92 7.86 9.68 -6.17
N LEU A 93 7.79 8.79 -5.19
CA LEU A 93 7.54 7.36 -5.42
C LEU A 93 6.16 7.12 -6.06
N LEU A 94 5.11 7.74 -5.52
CA LEU A 94 3.76 7.61 -6.08
C LEU A 94 3.71 8.20 -7.49
N ASN A 95 4.31 9.35 -7.75
CA ASN A 95 4.31 9.91 -9.11
C ASN A 95 5.07 9.04 -10.12
N THR A 96 6.12 8.35 -9.68
CA THR A 96 6.96 7.52 -10.57
C THR A 96 6.30 6.20 -10.97
N GLU A 97 5.46 5.61 -10.11
CA GLU A 97 4.82 4.30 -10.38
C GLU A 97 3.32 4.38 -10.65
N LEU A 98 2.59 5.31 -10.02
CA LEU A 98 1.13 5.44 -10.18
C LEU A 98 0.74 6.43 -11.28
N LEU A 99 1.52 7.48 -11.50
CA LEU A 99 1.17 8.57 -12.44
C LEU A 99 1.94 8.52 -13.76
N SER A 100 2.73 7.47 -13.99
CA SER A 100 3.52 7.23 -15.20
C SER A 100 2.80 6.35 -16.25
N PHE A 101 1.49 6.14 -16.08
CA PHE A 101 0.59 5.50 -17.05
C PHE A 101 -0.24 6.54 -17.81
#